data_AF-A0A5S3VSA9-F1
#
_entry.id   AF-A0A5S3VSA9-F1
#
_cell.length_a   1.000
_cell.length_b   1.000
_cell.length_c   1.000
_cell.angle_alpha   90.00
_cell.angle_beta   90.00
_cell.angle_gamma   90.00
#
_symmetry.space_group_name_H-M   'P 1'
#
loop_
_entity.id
_entity.type
_entity.pdbx_description
1 polymer ?
#
loop_
_entity_poly.entity_id
_entity_poly.type
_entity_poly.pdbx_seq_one_letter_code
_entity_poly.pdbx_strand_id
1 'polypeptide(L)'
;GHFNLLNKFKKQHPDVKTLISVGGWAETGGYFDETGKRIASGGFYTMTTNADGSVNHAGIDAFVASSAEFIRKYNFDGVDIDYEYPSSMND
;
A
#
# COMPACT_ATOMS: atom_id res chain seq x y z
N GLY A 1 13.18 11.54 -9.34
CA GLY A 1 12.98 10.43 -8.39
C GLY A 1 12.73 9.13 -9.13
N HIS A 2 12.55 8.03 -8.38
CA HIS A 2 12.47 6.68 -8.93
C HIS A 2 11.37 6.51 -9.99
N PHE A 3 10.16 7.07 -9.78
CA PHE A 3 9.03 6.90 -10.71
C PHE A 3 9.30 7.45 -12.12
N ASN A 4 10.06 8.53 -12.23
CA ASN A 4 10.44 9.07 -13.53
C ASN A 4 11.38 8.10 -14.29
N LEU A 5 12.33 7.51 -13.57
CA LEU A 5 13.26 6.53 -14.14
C LEU A 5 12.54 5.24 -14.53
N LEU A 6 11.63 4.73 -13.68
CA LEU A 6 10.78 3.58 -14.03
C LEU A 6 10.01 3.84 -15.33
N ASN A 7 9.36 5.01 -15.44
CA ASN A 7 8.64 5.38 -16.67
C ASN A 7 9.56 5.55 -17.89
N LYS A 8 10.82 6.00 -17.71
CA LYS A 8 11.81 6.06 -18.79
C LYS A 8 12.19 4.66 -19.27
N PHE A 9 12.44 3.72 -18.34
CA PHE A 9 12.87 2.36 -18.69
C PHE A 9 11.73 1.49 -19.20
N LYS A 10 10.49 1.67 -18.72
CA LYS A 10 9.31 1.00 -19.29
C LYS A 10 9.12 1.27 -20.79
N LYS A 11 9.49 2.46 -21.27
CA LYS A 11 9.47 2.76 -22.72
C LYS A 11 10.48 1.94 -23.53
N GLN A 12 11.58 1.53 -22.90
CA GLN A 12 12.63 0.70 -23.52
C GLN A 12 12.33 -0.80 -23.36
N HIS A 13 11.54 -1.16 -22.35
CA HIS A 13 11.15 -2.53 -22.01
C HIS A 13 9.62 -2.62 -21.84
N PRO A 14 8.84 -2.54 -22.94
CA PRO A 14 7.37 -2.38 -22.87
C PRO A 14 6.64 -3.57 -22.23
N ASP A 15 7.27 -4.74 -22.19
CA ASP A 15 6.70 -5.96 -21.58
C ASP A 15 6.87 -6.00 -20.05
N VAL A 16 7.76 -5.19 -19.49
CA VAL A 16 7.99 -5.14 -18.04
C VAL A 16 6.85 -4.38 -17.36
N LYS A 17 6.29 -5.00 -16.32
CA LYS A 17 5.24 -4.42 -15.48
C LYS A 17 5.82 -3.95 -14.15
N THR A 18 5.39 -2.77 -13.71
CA THR A 18 5.75 -2.18 -12.43
C THR A 18 4.53 -2.13 -11.54
N LEU A 19 4.63 -2.72 -10.36
CA LEU A 19 3.62 -2.66 -9.32
C LEU A 19 4.14 -1.81 -8.15
N ILE A 20 3.23 -1.14 -7.45
CA ILE A 20 3.55 -0.45 -6.19
C ILE A 20 3.18 -1.37 -5.03
N SER A 21 4.18 -1.80 -4.25
CA SER A 21 3.94 -2.57 -3.03
C SER A 21 3.54 -1.64 -1.88
N VAL A 22 2.52 -2.03 -1.12
CA VAL A 22 2.03 -1.29 0.04
C VAL A 22 2.07 -2.21 1.26
N GLY A 23 2.79 -1.80 2.31
CA GLY A 23 2.88 -2.52 3.58
C GLY A 23 4.29 -3.01 3.90
N GLY A 24 4.46 -4.32 3.90
CA GLY A 24 5.63 -5.03 4.41
C GLY A 24 5.72 -4.99 5.92
N TRP A 25 6.73 -5.66 6.46
CA TRP A 25 6.92 -5.86 7.90
C TRP A 25 6.85 -4.57 8.73
N ALA A 26 7.54 -3.52 8.28
CA ALA A 26 7.67 -2.30 9.05
C ALA A 26 6.40 -1.42 8.99
N GLU A 27 5.70 -1.36 7.85
CA GLU A 27 4.64 -0.36 7.62
C GLU A 27 3.24 -0.97 7.49
N THR A 28 3.08 -2.28 7.65
CA THR A 28 1.73 -2.90 7.69
C THR A 28 0.84 -2.25 8.75
N GLY A 29 1.38 -1.93 9.93
CA GLY A 29 0.64 -1.32 11.05
C GLY A 29 0.94 0.16 11.32
N GLY A 30 1.60 0.86 10.40
CA GLY A 30 2.11 2.21 10.67
C GLY A 30 2.86 2.83 9.50
N TYR A 31 3.57 3.92 9.74
CA TYR A 31 4.43 4.56 8.74
C TYR A 31 5.58 5.31 9.42
N PHE A 32 6.63 5.66 8.69
CA PHE A 32 7.68 6.54 9.21
C PHE A 32 7.36 8.03 8.94
N ASP A 33 7.49 8.86 9.97
CA ASP A 33 7.39 10.31 9.82
C ASP A 33 8.70 10.93 9.27
N GLU A 34 8.70 12.25 9.06
CA GLU A 34 9.84 12.98 8.50
C GLU A 34 11.12 12.91 9.36
N THR A 35 11.00 12.55 10.65
CA THR A 35 12.14 12.37 11.57
C THR A 35 12.69 10.94 11.52
N GLY A 36 12.06 10.05 10.76
CA GLY A 36 12.36 8.61 10.75
C GLY A 36 11.77 7.87 11.94
N LYS A 37 10.88 8.49 12.72
CA LYS A 37 10.17 7.81 13.81
C LYS A 37 8.98 7.04 13.23
N ARG A 38 8.82 5.78 13.65
CA ARG A 38 7.65 4.99 13.31
C ARG A 38 6.41 5.45 14.08
N ILE A 39 5.34 5.75 13.37
CA ILE A 39 4.02 6.09 13.89
C ILE A 39 3.10 4.87 13.81
N ALA A 40 2.58 4.43 14.95
CA ALA A 40 1.65 3.30 15.05
C ALA A 40 0.21 3.76 14.78
N SER A 41 -0.13 3.98 13.51
CA SER A 41 -1.48 4.40 13.09
C SER A 41 -2.48 3.25 12.98
N GLY A 42 -2.00 2.01 12.96
CA GLY A 42 -2.79 0.80 12.71
C GLY A 42 -2.75 0.33 11.25
N GLY A 43 -2.39 1.19 10.29
CA GLY A 43 -2.17 0.80 8.88
C GLY A 43 -3.28 -0.08 8.29
N PHE A 44 -2.90 -1.22 7.72
CA PHE A 44 -3.84 -2.20 7.16
C PHE A 44 -4.85 -2.72 8.18
N TYR A 45 -4.47 -2.87 9.46
CA TYR A 45 -5.37 -3.40 10.49
C TYR A 45 -6.61 -2.51 10.68
N THR A 46 -6.41 -1.20 10.88
CA THR A 46 -7.51 -0.25 11.06
C THR A 46 -8.19 0.14 9.75
N MET A 47 -7.47 0.08 8.63
CA MET A 47 -8.06 0.29 7.30
C MET A 47 -9.05 -0.82 6.92
N THR A 48 -8.79 -2.07 7.32
CA THR A 48 -9.63 -3.23 6.96
C THR A 48 -10.64 -3.62 8.04
N THR A 49 -10.40 -3.31 9.31
CA THR A 49 -11.20 -3.76 10.45
C THR A 49 -11.50 -2.61 11.41
N ASN A 50 -12.78 -2.45 11.77
CA ASN A 50 -13.23 -1.49 12.78
C ASN A 50 -12.86 -1.95 14.19
N ALA A 51 -12.89 -1.03 15.15
CA ALA A 51 -12.59 -1.34 16.55
C ALA A 51 -13.56 -2.35 17.20
N ASP A 52 -14.77 -2.51 16.65
CA ASP A 52 -15.76 -3.51 17.08
C ASP A 52 -15.57 -4.88 16.41
N GLY A 53 -14.55 -5.05 15.58
CA GLY A 53 -14.26 -6.28 14.85
C GLY A 53 -15.03 -6.46 13.54
N SER A 54 -15.91 -5.52 13.16
CA SER A 54 -16.57 -5.54 11.84
C SER A 54 -15.62 -5.10 10.72
N VAL A 55 -15.92 -5.48 9.48
CA VAL A 55 -15.14 -5.05 8.30
C VAL A 55 -15.29 -3.54 8.11
N ASN A 56 -14.17 -2.84 7.96
CA ASN A 56 -14.14 -1.41 7.66
C ASN A 56 -14.28 -1.16 6.15
N HIS A 57 -15.50 -1.28 5.63
CA HIS A 57 -15.78 -1.03 4.20
C HIS A 57 -15.38 0.38 3.76
N ALA A 58 -15.61 1.40 4.59
CA ALA A 58 -15.26 2.78 4.25
C ALA A 58 -13.73 2.97 4.10
N GLY A 59 -12.94 2.35 4.98
CA GLY A 59 -11.48 2.35 4.89
C GLY A 59 -10.98 1.64 3.64
N ILE A 60 -11.55 0.47 3.33
CA ILE A 60 -11.24 -0.30 2.12
C ILE A 60 -11.60 0.50 0.86
N ASP A 61 -12.78 1.12 0.79
CA ASP A 61 -13.21 1.90 -0.37
C ASP A 61 -12.29 3.10 -0.62
N ALA A 62 -11.88 3.80 0.44
CA ALA A 62 -10.91 4.89 0.35
C ALA A 62 -9.54 4.40 -0.14
N PHE A 63 -9.07 3.25 0.36
CA PHE A 63 -7.82 2.64 -0.06
C PHE A 63 -7.86 2.21 -1.54
N VAL A 64 -8.96 1.60 -1.99
CA VAL A 64 -9.15 1.20 -3.40
C VAL A 64 -9.20 2.42 -4.31
N ALA A 65 -9.96 3.46 -3.95
CA ALA A 65 -10.07 4.68 -4.74
C ALA A 65 -8.70 5.38 -4.90
N SER A 66 -7.97 5.56 -3.79
CA SER A 66 -6.65 6.19 -3.79
C SER A 66 -5.60 5.36 -4.53
N SER A 67 -5.62 4.03 -4.38
CA SER A 67 -4.76 3.11 -5.14
C SER A 67 -4.99 3.23 -6.64
N ALA A 68 -6.26 3.23 -7.07
CA ALA A 68 -6.62 3.35 -8.48
C ALA A 68 -6.25 4.73 -9.05
N GLU A 69 -6.36 5.80 -8.27
CA GLU A 69 -5.86 7.12 -8.64
C GLU A 69 -4.32 7.11 -8.79
N PHE A 70 -3.62 6.53 -7.81
CA PHE A 70 -2.16 6.50 -7.77
C PHE A 70 -1.56 5.79 -8.98
N ILE A 71 -2.04 4.59 -9.32
CA ILE A 71 -1.50 3.83 -10.45
C ILE A 71 -1.72 4.55 -11.79
N ARG A 72 -2.86 5.24 -11.96
CA ARG A 72 -3.14 6.06 -13.15
C ARG A 72 -2.24 7.28 -13.21
N LYS A 73 -2.06 7.97 -12.08
CA LYS A 73 -1.23 9.19 -11.98
C LYS A 73 0.23 8.92 -12.30
N TYR A 74 0.76 7.80 -11.83
CA TYR A 74 2.20 7.49 -11.94
C TYR A 74 2.54 6.41 -12.97
N ASN A 75 1.54 5.89 -13.69
CA ASN A 75 1.69 4.90 -14.76
C ASN A 75 2.27 3.54 -14.28
N PHE A 76 1.79 3.10 -13.12
CA PHE A 76 2.00 1.73 -12.63
C PHE A 76 0.95 0.79 -13.26
N ASP A 77 1.31 -0.49 -13.39
CA ASP A 77 0.45 -1.50 -14.00
C ASP A 77 -0.40 -2.25 -12.96
N GLY A 78 -0.13 -2.03 -11.67
CA GLY A 78 -0.87 -2.68 -10.59
C GLY A 78 -0.40 -2.25 -9.21
N VAL A 79 -1.04 -2.84 -8.22
CA VAL A 79 -0.74 -2.70 -6.79
C VAL A 79 -0.41 -4.09 -6.27
N ASP A 80 0.63 -4.16 -5.45
CA ASP A 80 1.03 -5.35 -4.72
C ASP A 80 0.68 -5.13 -3.23
N ILE A 81 -0.08 -6.06 -2.66
CA ILE A 81 -0.60 -5.93 -1.29
C ILE A 81 0.25 -6.77 -0.37
N ASP A 82 1.10 -6.10 0.39
CA ASP A 82 2.04 -6.72 1.32
C ASP A 82 1.54 -6.55 2.75
N TYR A 83 0.37 -7.13 3.05
CA TYR A 83 -0.22 -7.11 4.39
C TYR A 83 0.42 -8.24 5.22
N GLU A 84 1.26 -7.87 6.19
CA GLU A 84 1.96 -8.82 7.07
C GLU A 84 1.53 -8.65 8.55
N TYR A 85 0.53 -9.41 9.06
CA TYR A 85 -0.27 -10.43 8.37
C TYR A 85 -1.76 -10.34 8.78
N PRO A 86 -2.72 -10.63 7.88
CA PRO A 86 -4.13 -10.74 8.21
C PRO A 86 -4.43 -12.16 8.73
N SER A 87 -3.83 -12.53 9.86
CA SER A 87 -3.97 -13.86 10.47
C SER A 87 -4.70 -13.77 11.81
N SER A 88 -5.50 -14.80 12.13
CA SER A 88 -6.18 -14.94 13.42
C SER A 88 -5.34 -15.71 14.45
N MET A 89 -4.09 -16.06 14.13
CA MET A 89 -3.22 -16.72 15.10
C MET A 89 -2.91 -15.76 16.24
N ASN A 90 -3.16 -16.21 17.46
CA ASN A 90 -2.49 -15.65 18.62
C ASN A 90 -1.05 -16.17 18.53
N ASP A 91 -0.07 -15.28 18.42
CA ASP A 91 1.35 -15.63 18.48
C ASP A 91 1.66 -16.60 19.65
#